data_AF-A0A9E6CL28-F1
#
_entry.id   AF-A0A9E6CL28-F1
#
_cell.length_a   1.000
_cell.length_b   1.000
_cell.length_c   1.000
_cell.angle_alpha   90.00
_cell.angle_beta   90.00
_cell.angle_gamma   90.00
#
_symmetry.space_group_name_H-M   'P 1'
#
loop_
_entity.id
_entity.type
_entity.pdbx_description
1 polymer ?
#
loop_
_entity_poly.entity_id
_entity_poly.type
_entity_poly.pdbx_seq_one_letter_code
_entity_poly.pdbx_strand_id
1 'polypeptide(L)'
;MKIIGGEFKGRNIDMPRVTPSIRPTSDKVREALFNIIKDKVSGASVLDLFAGSGALGIEAFSRGAARVTFVDKNKRCTDIIKKNV
;
A
#
# COMPACT_ATOMS: atom_id res chain seq x y z
N MET A 1 10.31 -3.12 -2.94
CA MET A 1 9.83 -2.15 -1.91
C MET A 1 9.54 -2.93 -0.64
N LYS A 2 9.55 -2.31 0.54
CA LYS A 2 9.24 -2.98 1.81
C LYS A 2 8.13 -2.27 2.58
N ILE A 3 7.43 -2.99 3.44
CA ILE A 3 6.50 -2.42 4.43
C ILE A 3 7.32 -1.67 5.48
N ILE A 4 6.96 -0.43 5.79
CA ILE A 4 7.77 0.50 6.60
C ILE A 4 7.44 0.39 8.09
N GLY A 5 6.17 0.18 8.43
CA GLY A 5 5.69 0.12 9.80
C GLY A 5 4.51 -0.83 9.99
N GLY A 6 4.07 -0.94 11.25
CA GLY A 6 3.01 -1.87 11.63
C GLY A 6 3.50 -3.32 11.82
N GLU A 7 2.56 -4.25 11.89
CA GLU A 7 2.78 -5.67 12.18
C GLU A 7 3.69 -6.35 11.16
N PHE A 8 3.56 -6.00 9.87
CA PHE A 8 4.29 -6.64 8.78
C PHE A 8 5.55 -5.88 8.37
N LYS A 9 6.06 -4.99 9.23
CA LYS A 9 7.26 -4.18 8.96
C LYS A 9 8.42 -5.05 8.45
N GLY A 10 9.08 -4.57 7.39
CA GLY A 10 10.27 -5.19 6.80
C GLY A 10 9.98 -6.25 5.73
N ARG A 11 8.72 -6.71 5.58
CA ARG A 11 8.35 -7.64 4.50
C ARG A 11 8.46 -6.96 3.13
N ASN A 12 8.86 -7.73 2.12
CA ASN A 12 8.93 -7.27 0.74
C ASN A 12 7.52 -7.15 0.14
N ILE A 13 7.34 -6.15 -0.72
CA ILE A 13 6.16 -5.97 -1.57
C ILE A 13 6.63 -6.14 -3.02
N ASP A 14 6.08 -7.15 -3.70
CA ASP A 14 6.29 -7.31 -5.13
C ASP A 14 5.67 -6.15 -5.88
N MET A 15 6.31 -5.69 -6.95
CA MET A 15 5.83 -4.54 -7.72
C MET A 15 5.83 -4.84 -9.21
N PRO A 16 4.88 -4.24 -9.97
CA PRO A 16 4.97 -4.26 -11.42
C PRO A 16 6.26 -3.58 -11.87
N ARG A 17 6.71 -3.92 -13.07
CA ARG A 17 7.84 -3.24 -13.70
C ARG A 17 7.57 -1.73 -13.71
N VAL A 18 8.55 -0.95 -13.25
CA VAL A 18 8.45 0.51 -13.24
C VAL A 18 8.30 0.99 -14.68
N THR A 19 7.31 1.84 -14.90
CA THR A 19 7.01 2.48 -16.19
C THR A 19 6.58 3.92 -15.95
N PRO A 20 6.52 4.81 -16.96
CA PRO A 20 6.00 6.17 -16.78
C PRO A 20 4.61 6.20 -16.14
N SER A 21 3.77 5.20 -16.43
CA SER A 21 2.42 5.04 -15.87
C SER A 21 2.38 4.36 -14.49
N ILE A 22 3.48 3.75 -14.04
CA ILE A 22 3.59 3.05 -12.75
C ILE A 22 4.86 3.54 -12.06
N ARG A 23 4.69 4.58 -11.26
CA ARG A 23 5.76 5.17 -10.45
C ARG A 23 5.51 4.86 -8.98
N PRO A 24 6.36 4.05 -8.32
CA PRO A 24 6.16 3.71 -6.92
C PRO A 24 6.28 4.96 -6.04
N THR A 25 5.38 5.09 -5.07
CA THR A 25 5.48 6.10 -4.01
C THR A 25 6.74 5.83 -3.19
N SER A 26 7.57 6.84 -2.97
CA SER A 26 8.81 6.69 -2.20
C SER A 26 8.52 6.36 -0.74
N ASP A 27 9.44 5.65 -0.09
CA ASP A 27 9.28 5.26 1.30
C ASP A 27 9.09 6.48 2.22
N LYS A 28 9.82 7.56 1.96
CA LYS A 28 9.68 8.84 2.69
C LYS A 28 8.28 9.45 2.58
N VAL A 29 7.66 9.39 1.40
CA VAL A 29 6.30 9.93 1.20
C VAL A 29 5.27 9.05 1.92
N ARG A 30 5.40 7.72 1.84
CA ARG A 30 4.52 6.80 2.57
C ARG A 30 4.63 6.99 4.07
N GLU A 31 5.85 7.08 4.60
CA GLU A 31 6.11 7.33 6.02
C GLU A 31 5.50 8.66 6.48
N ALA A 32 5.74 9.74 5.74
CA ALA A 32 5.17 11.05 6.07
C ALA A 32 3.64 11.02 6.10
N LEU A 33 3.00 10.38 5.10
CA LEU A 33 1.55 10.22 5.05
C LEU A 33 1.02 9.51 6.30
N PHE A 34 1.57 8.35 6.63
CA PHE A 34 1.10 7.56 7.76
C PHE A 34 1.43 8.17 9.12
N ASN A 35 2.43 9.05 9.21
CA ASN A 35 2.66 9.86 10.40
C ASN A 35 1.57 10.92 10.58
N ILE A 36 1.09 11.54 9.49
CA ILE A 36 0.00 12.54 9.53
C ILE A 36 -1.33 11.90 9.95
N ILE A 37 -1.63 10.68 9.48
CA ILE A 37 -2.92 10.01 9.73
C ILE A 37 -2.86 8.93 10.82
N LYS A 38 -1.76 8.83 11.58
CA LYS A 38 -1.44 7.70 12.47
C LYS A 38 -2.62 7.20 13.32
N ASP A 39 -3.28 8.11 14.02
CA ASP A 39 -4.35 7.77 14.97
C ASP A 39 -5.70 7.42 14.30
N LYS A 40 -5.78 7.56 12.97
CA LYS A 40 -6.99 7.28 12.17
C LYS A 40 -6.95 5.94 11.45
N VAL A 41 -5.82 5.23 11.44
CA VAL A 41 -5.64 4.02 10.63
C VAL A 41 -6.12 2.77 11.34
N SER A 42 -5.86 2.65 12.64
CA SER A 42 -6.25 1.47 13.42
C SER A 42 -7.77 1.28 13.40
N GLY A 43 -8.24 0.08 13.02
CA GLY A 43 -9.65 -0.24 12.89
C GLY A 43 -10.36 0.37 11.67
N ALA A 44 -9.69 1.17 10.85
CA ALA A 44 -10.32 1.87 9.74
C ALA A 44 -10.66 0.94 8.55
N SER A 45 -11.69 1.34 7.79
CA SER A 45 -11.93 0.81 6.45
C SER A 45 -11.27 1.73 5.43
N VAL A 46 -10.27 1.21 4.73
CA VAL A 46 -9.44 2.00 3.80
C VAL A 46 -9.81 1.69 2.35
N LEU A 47 -9.86 2.72 1.52
CA LEU A 47 -10.03 2.62 0.07
C LEU A 47 -8.77 3.19 -0.60
N ASP A 48 -8.03 2.34 -1.30
CA ASP A 48 -6.83 2.69 -2.05
C ASP A 48 -7.19 2.79 -3.55
N LEU A 49 -7.46 4.01 -4.01
CA LEU A 49 -7.77 4.30 -5.41
C LEU A 49 -6.48 4.53 -6.20
N PHE A 50 -6.43 4.01 -7.43
CA PHE A 50 -5.21 4.02 -8.26
C PHE A 50 -4.07 3.30 -7.55
N ALA A 51 -4.39 2.15 -6.96
CA ALA A 51 -3.54 1.45 -5.99
C ALA A 51 -2.12 1.15 -6.53
N GLY A 52 -1.95 0.96 -7.84
CA GLY A 52 -0.66 0.71 -8.46
C GLY A 52 -0.03 -0.58 -7.91
N SER A 53 1.06 -0.45 -7.15
CA SER A 53 1.66 -1.60 -6.46
C SER A 53 0.90 -2.07 -5.21
N GLY A 54 -0.12 -1.32 -4.77
CA GLY A 54 -0.85 -1.52 -3.51
C GLY A 54 -0.07 -1.11 -2.26
N ALA A 55 1.08 -0.44 -2.43
CA ALA A 55 1.99 -0.15 -1.32
C ALA A 55 1.38 0.73 -0.22
N LEU A 56 0.39 1.57 -0.53
CA LEU A 56 -0.30 2.40 0.45
C LEU A 56 -1.33 1.59 1.23
N GLY A 57 -2.22 0.87 0.55
CA GLY A 57 -3.20 0.03 1.21
C GLY A 57 -2.57 -1.10 2.04
N ILE A 58 -1.50 -1.73 1.56
CA ILE A 58 -0.76 -2.75 2.32
C ILE A 58 -0.14 -2.14 3.59
N GLU A 59 0.41 -0.93 3.49
CA GLU A 59 0.97 -0.21 4.63
C GLU A 59 -0.13 0.17 5.66
N ALA A 60 -1.33 0.53 5.18
CA ALA A 60 -2.49 0.78 6.04
C ALA A 60 -2.92 -0.49 6.79
N PHE A 61 -2.99 -1.63 6.08
CA PHE A 61 -3.31 -2.91 6.67
C PHE A 61 -2.30 -3.32 7.73
N SER A 62 -1.00 -3.21 7.42
CA SER A 62 0.08 -3.47 8.38
C SER A 62 -0.05 -2.60 9.64
N ARG A 63 -0.55 -1.37 9.52
CA ARG A 63 -0.76 -0.43 10.64
C ARG A 63 -2.10 -0.60 11.36
N GLY A 64 -2.83 -1.68 11.09
CA GLY A 64 -4.02 -2.07 11.84
C GLY A 64 -5.34 -1.65 11.20
N ALA A 65 -5.39 -1.26 9.92
CA ALA A 65 -6.66 -1.08 9.23
C ALA A 65 -7.47 -2.38 9.24
N ALA A 66 -8.77 -2.31 9.54
CA ALA A 66 -9.64 -3.47 9.65
C ALA A 66 -9.93 -4.12 8.29
N ARG A 67 -9.99 -3.30 7.23
CA ARG A 67 -10.12 -3.78 5.84
C ARG A 67 -9.52 -2.77 4.88
N VAL A 68 -9.07 -3.26 3.73
CA VAL A 68 -8.56 -2.43 2.64
C VAL A 68 -9.18 -2.87 1.32
N THR A 69 -9.78 -1.93 0.60
CA THR A 69 -10.26 -2.15 -0.77
C THR A 69 -9.30 -1.50 -1.75
N PHE A 70 -8.75 -2.27 -2.66
CA PHE A 70 -7.84 -1.80 -3.70
C PHE A 70 -8.58 -1.64 -5.02
N VAL A 71 -8.39 -0.49 -5.69
CA VAL A 71 -8.99 -0.21 -7.00
C VAL A 71 -7.91 0.26 -7.95
N ASP A 72 -7.73 -0.46 -9.05
CA ASP A 72 -6.84 -0.06 -10.14
C ASP A 72 -7.40 -0.49 -11.50
N LYS A 73 -7.17 0.32 -12.52
CA LYS A 73 -7.59 0.03 -13.91
C LYS A 73 -6.68 -0.98 -14.59
N ASN A 74 -5.41 -1.03 -14.20
CA ASN A 74 -4.42 -1.90 -14.79
C ASN A 74 -4.46 -3.28 -14.13
N LYS A 75 -4.83 -4.29 -14.93
CA LYS A 75 -4.89 -5.68 -14.46
C LYS A 75 -3.59 -6.18 -13.85
N ARG A 76 -2.43 -5.77 -14.37
CA ARG A 76 -1.11 -6.16 -13.80
C ARG A 76 -0.91 -5.65 -12.38
N CYS A 77 -1.43 -4.46 -12.08
CA CYS A 77 -1.41 -3.89 -10.74
C CYS A 77 -2.28 -4.75 -9.81
N THR A 78 -3.52 -5.03 -10.20
CA THR A 78 -4.43 -5.84 -9.38
C THR A 78 -3.93 -7.27 -9.15
N ASP A 79 -3.29 -7.89 -10.15
CA ASP A 79 -2.75 -9.25 -10.04
C ASP A 79 -1.56 -9.30 -9.07
N ILE A 80 -0.69 -8.28 -9.09
CA ILE A 80 0.43 -8.19 -8.15
C ILE A 80 -0.04 -7.88 -6.74
N ILE A 81 -1.04 -7.01 -6.58
CA ILE A 81 -1.65 -6.75 -5.27
C ILE A 81 -2.15 -8.07 -4.67
N LYS A 82 -2.92 -8.86 -5.42
CA LYS A 82 -3.42 -10.18 -4.98
C LYS A 82 -2.33 -11.19 -4.60
N LYS A 83 -1.11 -11.03 -5.13
CA LYS A 83 0.02 -11.87 -4.74
C LYS A 83 0.63 -11.46 -3.39
N ASN A 84 0.51 -10.18 -3.03
CA ASN A 84 1.12 -9.60 -1.84
C ASN A 84 0.23 -9.67 -0.59
N VAL A 85 -1.09 -9.79 -0.74
CA VAL A 85 -2.08 -9.92 0.35
C VAL A 85 -2.47 -11.38 0.53
#